data_AF-A0A7C4VBW8-F1
#
_entry.id   AF-A0A7C4VBW8-F1
#
_cell.length_a   1.000
_cell.length_b   1.000
_cell.length_c   1.000
_cell.angle_alpha   90.00
_cell.angle_beta   90.00
_cell.angle_gamma   90.00
#
_symmetry.space_group_name_H-M   'P 1'
#
loop_
_entity.id
_entity.type
_entity.pdbx_description
1 polymer ?
#
loop_
_entity_poly.entity_id
_entity_poly.type
_entity_poly.pdbx_seq_one_letter_code
_entity_poly.pdbx_strand_id
1 'polypeptide(L)'
;MRLPHLSPTAKAQAWGMAVGGATAFYATYKLQLGYGLFFIGWAGAWALGEWLLARRLIGKDDAGAIALGVASGLAFPWLGFALAALLQALRP
;
A
#
# COMPACT_ATOMS: atom_id res chain seq x y z
N MET A 1 19.65 -5.16 -21.27
CA MET A 1 18.43 -4.41 -20.91
C MET A 1 18.81 -3.33 -19.90
N ARG A 2 18.49 -2.06 -20.13
CA ARG A 2 18.63 -1.00 -19.11
C ARG A 2 17.41 -1.09 -18.18
N LEU A 3 17.63 -1.22 -16.88
CA LEU A 3 16.54 -1.22 -15.90
C LEU A 3 15.87 0.17 -15.88
N PRO A 4 14.54 0.24 -15.73
CA PRO A 4 13.85 1.51 -15.58
C PRO A 4 14.37 2.25 -14.35
N HIS A 5 14.69 3.53 -14.53
CA HIS A 5 15.23 4.36 -13.45
C HIS A 5 14.07 4.81 -12.54
N LEU A 6 13.89 4.10 -11.42
CA LEU A 6 12.88 4.44 -10.42
C LEU A 6 13.29 5.69 -9.64
N SER A 7 12.34 6.61 -9.44
CA SER A 7 12.55 7.77 -8.56
C SER A 7 12.79 7.32 -7.11
N PRO A 8 13.49 8.13 -6.29
CA PRO A 8 13.67 7.83 -4.86
C PRO A 8 12.34 7.56 -4.14
N THR A 9 11.29 8.33 -4.46
CA THR A 9 9.95 8.15 -3.90
C THR A 9 9.33 6.81 -4.30
N ALA A 10 9.48 6.39 -5.56
CA ALA A 10 8.98 5.08 -6.00
C ALA A 10 9.70 3.93 -5.29
N LYS A 11 11.02 4.05 -5.07
CA LYS A 11 11.79 3.07 -4.29
C LYS A 11 11.34 3.02 -2.83
N ALA A 12 11.11 4.18 -2.22
CA ALA A 12 10.62 4.31 -0.85
C ALA A 12 9.23 3.67 -0.67
N GLN A 13 8.31 3.94 -1.61
CA GLN A 13 6.98 3.35 -1.59
C GLN A 13 7.03 1.84 -1.83
N ALA A 14 7.83 1.37 -2.79
CA ALA A 14 8.01 -0.06 -3.04
C ALA A 14 8.54 -0.79 -1.80
N TRP A 15 9.50 -0.19 -1.07
CA TRP A 15 9.97 -0.73 0.21
C TRP A 15 8.84 -0.77 1.24
N GLY A 16 8.08 0.32 1.40
CA GLY A 16 6.94 0.37 2.31
C GLY A 16 5.89 -0.68 1.98
N MET A 17 5.59 -0.89 0.70
CA MET A 17 4.68 -1.93 0.24
C MET A 17 5.19 -3.35 0.49
N ALA A 18 6.50 -3.59 0.38
CA ALA A 18 7.06 -4.90 0.69
C ALA A 18 6.89 -5.22 2.18
N VAL A 19 7.24 -4.27 3.06
CA VAL A 19 7.14 -4.46 4.52
C VAL A 19 5.68 -4.49 4.98
N GLY A 20 4.87 -3.52 4.56
CA GLY A 20 3.45 -3.43 4.87
C GLY A 20 2.69 -4.61 4.28
N GLY A 21 3.02 -5.00 3.06
CA GLY A 21 2.45 -6.14 2.35
C GLY A 21 2.71 -7.45 3.08
N ALA A 22 3.96 -7.72 3.44
CA ALA A 22 4.32 -8.92 4.18
C ALA A 22 3.61 -9.01 5.54
N THR A 23 3.58 -7.90 6.30
CA THR A 23 2.95 -7.87 7.63
C THR A 23 1.43 -7.95 7.57
N ALA A 24 0.78 -7.19 6.69
CA ALA A 24 -0.67 -7.23 6.50
C ALA A 24 -1.14 -8.56 5.89
N PHE A 25 -0.37 -9.14 4.96
CA PHE A 25 -0.65 -10.47 4.43
C PHE A 25 -0.53 -11.54 5.51
N TYR A 26 0.51 -11.49 6.35
CA TYR A 26 0.66 -12.40 7.47
C TYR A 26 -0.52 -12.31 8.46
N ALA A 27 -0.99 -11.09 8.77
CA ALA A 27 -2.17 -10.89 9.60
C ALA A 27 -3.45 -11.45 8.94
N THR A 28 -3.64 -11.20 7.64
CA THR A 28 -4.75 -11.75 6.83
C THR A 28 -4.74 -13.28 6.87
N TYR A 29 -3.57 -13.89 6.69
CA TYR A 29 -3.37 -15.35 6.79
C TYR A 29 -3.70 -15.88 8.19
N LYS A 30 -3.17 -15.25 9.25
CA LYS A 30 -3.40 -15.70 10.63
C LYS A 30 -4.86 -15.64 11.05
N LEU A 31 -5.58 -14.63 10.58
CA LEU A 31 -7.00 -14.44 10.86
C LEU A 31 -7.93 -15.14 9.85
N GLN A 32 -7.37 -15.94 8.93
CA GLN A 32 -8.12 -16.67 7.90
C GLN A 32 -9.09 -15.75 7.13
N LEU A 33 -8.62 -14.54 6.82
CA LEU A 33 -9.40 -13.56 6.10
C LEU A 33 -9.42 -13.85 4.60
N GLY A 34 -10.44 -13.34 3.91
CA GLY A 34 -10.55 -13.49 2.46
C GLY A 34 -9.41 -12.84 1.68
N TYR A 35 -8.48 -13.62 1.13
CA TYR A 35 -7.33 -13.12 0.35
C TYR A 35 -7.75 -12.28 -0.87
N GLY A 36 -8.84 -12.66 -1.55
CA GLY A 36 -9.36 -11.87 -2.66
C GLY A 36 -9.74 -10.45 -2.24
N LEU A 37 -10.43 -10.32 -1.10
CA LEU A 37 -10.82 -9.01 -0.54
C LEU A 37 -9.61 -8.20 -0.11
N PHE A 38 -8.61 -8.86 0.48
CA PHE A 38 -7.35 -8.24 0.84
C PHE A 38 -6.63 -7.64 -0.38
N PHE A 39 -6.42 -8.42 -1.44
CA PHE A 39 -5.71 -7.94 -2.63
C PHE A 39 -6.50 -6.88 -3.40
N ILE A 40 -7.83 -7.01 -3.49
CA ILE A 40 -8.69 -5.98 -4.10
C ILE A 40 -8.60 -4.67 -3.31
N GLY A 41 -8.71 -4.73 -1.98
CA GLY A 41 -8.63 -3.55 -1.12
C GLY A 41 -7.26 -2.89 -1.16
N TRP A 42 -6.18 -3.68 -1.16
CA TRP A 42 -4.82 -3.16 -1.29
C TRP A 42 -4.64 -2.49 -2.66
N ALA A 43 -4.96 -3.16 -3.76
CA ALA A 43 -4.82 -2.59 -5.10
C ALA A 43 -5.65 -1.31 -5.26
N GLY A 44 -6.89 -1.29 -4.74
CA GLY A 44 -7.75 -0.11 -4.75
C GLY A 44 -7.19 1.05 -3.92
N ALA A 45 -6.70 0.76 -2.70
CA ALA A 45 -6.08 1.76 -1.83
C ALA A 45 -4.82 2.37 -2.48
N TRP A 46 -3.99 1.55 -3.12
CA TRP A 46 -2.83 2.03 -3.83
C TRP A 46 -3.21 2.90 -5.03
N ALA A 47 -4.12 2.43 -5.89
CA ALA A 47 -4.54 3.19 -7.09
C ALA A 47 -5.16 4.55 -6.71
N LEU A 48 -6.01 4.58 -5.68
CA LEU A 48 -6.57 5.82 -5.15
C LEU A 48 -5.49 6.71 -4.53
N GLY A 49 -4.55 6.09 -3.81
CA GLY A 49 -3.38 6.74 -3.25
C GLY A 49 -2.54 7.44 -4.31
N GLU A 50 -2.21 6.76 -5.41
CA GLU A 50 -1.49 7.35 -6.55
C GLU A 50 -2.24 8.54 -7.14
N TRP A 51 -3.56 8.39 -7.37
CA TRP A 51 -4.37 9.47 -7.92
C TRP A 51 -4.39 10.74 -7.03
N LEU A 52 -4.40 10.56 -5.71
CA LEU A 52 -4.43 11.65 -4.74
C LEU A 52 -3.04 12.23 -4.41
N LEU A 53 -2.03 11.36 -4.23
CA LEU A 53 -0.69 11.73 -3.77
C LEU A 53 0.21 12.20 -4.90
N ALA A 54 0.08 11.67 -6.13
CA ALA A 54 0.88 12.11 -7.27
C ALA A 54 0.72 13.62 -7.52
N ARG A 55 -0.46 14.17 -7.25
CA ARG A 55 -0.74 15.62 -7.34
C ARG A 55 -0.11 16.45 -6.21
N ARG A 56 0.18 15.84 -5.06
CA ARG A 56 0.69 16.50 -3.85
C ARG A 56 2.21 16.37 -3.66
N LEU A 57 2.88 15.64 -4.53
CA LEU A 57 4.33 15.40 -4.49
C LEU A 57 5.11 16.34 -5.43
N ILE A 58 4.43 17.16 -6.23
CA ILE A 58 5.07 18.17 -7.07
C ILE A 58 5.60 19.30 -6.16
N GLY A 59 6.93 19.40 -6.04
CA GLY A 59 7.60 20.50 -5.32
C GLY A 59 7.94 20.26 -3.83
N LYS A 60 7.82 19.03 -3.32
CA LYS A 60 8.31 18.68 -1.96
C LYS A 60 9.82 18.42 -1.97
N ASP A 61 10.44 18.67 -0.82
CA ASP A 61 11.81 18.28 -0.53
C ASP A 61 11.98 16.74 -0.61
N ASP A 62 13.18 16.30 -0.99
CA ASP A 62 13.46 14.88 -1.24
C ASP A 62 13.15 14.00 -0.01
N ALA A 63 13.40 14.50 1.19
CA ALA A 63 13.13 13.79 2.44
C ALA A 63 11.63 13.62 2.72
N GLY A 64 10.82 14.68 2.55
CA GLY A 64 9.39 14.62 2.73
C GLY A 64 8.70 13.70 1.71
N ALA A 65 9.19 13.71 0.47
CA ALA A 65 8.71 12.80 -0.57
C ALA A 65 9.02 11.32 -0.24
N ILE A 66 10.22 11.03 0.26
CA ILE A 66 10.60 9.68 0.70
C ILE A 66 9.73 9.22 1.88
N ALA A 67 9.56 10.06 2.91
CA ALA A 67 8.75 9.73 4.08
C ALA A 67 7.30 9.40 3.70
N LEU A 68 6.71 10.19 2.80
CA LEU A 68 5.36 9.93 2.27
C LEU A 68 5.30 8.66 1.41
N GLY A 69 6.35 8.39 0.63
CA GLY A 69 6.49 7.13 -0.11
C GLY A 69 6.42 5.94 0.84
N VAL A 70 7.29 5.91 1.87
CA VAL A 70 7.30 4.84 2.87
C VAL A 70 5.96 4.72 3.60
N ALA A 71 5.43 5.83 4.12
CA ALA A 71 4.20 5.83 4.90
C ALA A 71 2.99 5.35 4.09
N SER A 72 2.86 5.82 2.84
CA SER A 72 1.79 5.38 1.94
C SER A 72 1.95 3.90 1.55
N GLY A 73 3.17 3.47 1.21
CA GLY A 73 3.48 2.08 0.91
C GLY A 73 3.17 1.13 2.06
N LEU A 74 3.46 1.53 3.30
CA LEU A 74 3.09 0.77 4.50
C LEU A 74 1.58 0.73 4.71
N ALA A 75 0.86 1.83 4.47
CA ALA A 75 -0.55 1.94 4.79
C ALA A 75 -1.48 1.17 3.83
N PHE A 76 -1.21 1.17 2.51
CA PHE A 76 -2.12 0.58 1.53
C PHE A 76 -2.43 -0.91 1.74
N PRO A 77 -1.45 -1.78 2.07
CA PRO A 77 -1.73 -3.18 2.40
C PRO A 77 -2.64 -3.34 3.62
N TRP A 78 -2.47 -2.50 4.65
CA TRP A 78 -3.31 -2.53 5.85
C TRP A 78 -4.74 -2.06 5.57
N LEU A 79 -4.96 -1.20 4.57
CA LEU A 79 -6.31 -0.87 4.10
C LEU A 79 -6.96 -2.07 3.40
N GLY A 80 -6.20 -2.87 2.66
CA GLY A 80 -6.66 -4.16 2.14
C GLY A 80 -7.07 -5.13 3.25
N PHE A 81 -6.25 -5.23 4.30
CA PHE A 81 -6.56 -6.04 5.49
C PHE A 81 -7.86 -5.56 6.16
N ALA A 82 -7.98 -4.24 6.41
CA ALA A 82 -9.16 -3.66 7.03
C ALA A 82 -10.44 -3.91 6.22
N LEU A 83 -10.36 -3.80 4.89
CA LEU A 83 -11.48 -4.11 4.00
C LEU A 83 -11.89 -5.58 4.11
N ALA A 84 -10.92 -6.51 4.07
CA ALA A 84 -11.19 -7.94 4.19
C ALA A 84 -11.83 -8.27 5.55
N ALA A 85 -11.29 -7.72 6.64
CA ALA A 85 -11.82 -7.90 7.99
C ALA A 85 -13.26 -7.37 8.11
N LEU A 86 -13.52 -6.15 7.61
CA LEU A 86 -14.84 -5.53 7.65
C LEU A 86 -15.87 -6.35 6.87
N LEU A 87 -15.58 -6.66 5.60
CA LEU A 87 -16.52 -7.37 4.75
C LEU A 87 -16.78 -8.80 5.22
N GLN A 88 -15.81 -9.44 5.87
CA GLN A 88 -16.00 -10.75 6.46
C GLN A 88 -16.80 -10.70 7.76
N ALA A 89 -16.61 -9.67 8.59
CA ALA A 89 -17.43 -9.45 9.78
C ALA A 89 -18.89 -9.12 9.43
N LEU A 90 -19.13 -8.56 8.24
CA LEU A 90 -20.47 -8.26 7.70
C LEU A 90 -21.10 -9.44 6.95
N ARG A 91 -20.43 -10.59 6.84
CA ARG A 91 -21.05 -11.78 6.22
C ARG A 91 -22.15 -12.32 7.16
N PRO A 92 -23.38 -12.50 6.65
CA PRO A 92 -24.47 -13.09 7.42
C PRO A 92 -24.24 -14.57 7.73
#